data_AF-A0A5C4JLX3-F1
#
_entry.id   AF-A0A5C4JLX3-F1
#
_cell.length_a   1.000
_cell.length_b   1.000
_cell.length_c   1.000
_cell.angle_alpha   90.00
_cell.angle_beta   90.00
_cell.angle_gamma   90.00
#
_symmetry.space_group_name_H-M   'P 1'
#
loop_
_entity.id
_entity.type
_entity.pdbx_description
1 polymer ?
#
loop_
_entity_poly.entity_id
_entity_poly.type
_entity_poly.pdbx_seq_one_letter_code
_entity_poly.pdbx_strand_id
1 'polypeptide(L)'
;MLAQFENEERPPQRVMMSAGIGRLHVEQSFWPAVIDHMIRVPEKASLAAMHVSPKRIFRQAGNSTGTNFFGLRRIAAKMMQEKCESSFVALICDSGARYALTYYNPVWLIENGLNIAPYIKRLERSLDTGKLKALACDSRSACAAQITIPLRKGSSGWNTSSATDMT
;
A
#
# COMPACT_ATOMS: atom_id res chain seq x y z
N MET A 1 28.70 -45.97 -1.29
CA MET A 1 29.33 -44.64 -1.25
C MET A 1 29.01 -43.93 -2.55
N LEU A 2 27.90 -43.19 -2.58
CA LEU A 2 27.55 -42.29 -3.68
C LEU A 2 27.13 -40.96 -3.05
N ALA A 3 28.08 -40.02 -3.03
CA ALA A 3 27.77 -38.61 -3.26
C ALA A 3 27.11 -38.54 -4.65
N GLN A 4 26.17 -37.65 -4.96
CA GLN A 4 26.26 -36.20 -4.83
C GLN A 4 24.86 -35.62 -4.65
N PHE A 5 24.69 -34.77 -3.63
CA PHE A 5 23.60 -33.81 -3.51
C PHE A 5 24.04 -32.53 -4.22
N GLU A 6 23.76 -32.39 -5.52
CA GLU A 6 23.87 -31.12 -6.21
C GLU A 6 22.65 -30.98 -7.13
N ASN A 7 21.59 -30.39 -6.59
CA ASN A 7 20.63 -29.65 -7.39
C ASN A 7 20.54 -28.25 -6.81
N GLU A 8 21.63 -27.52 -7.05
CA GLU A 8 21.74 -26.09 -6.84
C GLU A 8 21.04 -25.39 -8.01
N GLU A 9 19.71 -25.25 -7.91
CA GLU A 9 18.95 -24.30 -8.72
C GLU A 9 18.14 -23.38 -7.81
N ARG A 10 18.70 -22.21 -7.51
CA ARG A 10 17.96 -21.03 -7.03
C ARG A 10 18.44 -19.85 -7.86
N PRO A 11 17.73 -19.44 -8.93
CA PRO A 11 16.63 -18.47 -8.78
C PRO A 11 15.51 -18.52 -9.86
N PRO A 12 14.33 -17.94 -9.58
CA PRO A 12 14.09 -16.58 -10.10
C PRO A 12 13.80 -15.61 -8.96
N GLN A 13 14.61 -14.56 -8.83
CA GLN A 13 14.32 -13.47 -7.91
C GLN A 13 13.34 -12.47 -8.55
N ARG A 14 12.27 -12.19 -7.81
CA ARG A 14 11.46 -10.95 -7.77
C ARG A 14 10.13 -10.93 -8.53
N VAL A 15 9.06 -11.36 -7.83
CA VAL A 15 7.84 -10.56 -7.62
C VAL A 15 7.32 -10.88 -6.22
N MET A 16 7.21 -9.90 -5.31
CA MET A 16 6.28 -10.03 -4.19
C MET A 16 5.42 -8.76 -4.07
N MET A 17 4.54 -8.62 -5.05
CA MET A 17 3.28 -7.92 -4.83
C MET A 17 2.62 -8.55 -3.60
N SER A 18 2.19 -7.71 -2.66
CA SER A 18 1.39 -8.12 -1.51
C SER A 18 0.40 -9.22 -1.93
N ALA A 19 0.44 -10.37 -1.26
CA ALA A 19 -0.44 -11.50 -1.54
C ALA A 19 -1.91 -11.01 -1.61
N GLY A 20 -2.50 -11.05 -2.80
CA GLY A 20 -3.89 -10.66 -3.04
C GLY A 20 -4.16 -9.31 -3.74
N ILE A 21 -3.15 -8.46 -4.01
CA ILE A 21 -3.36 -7.19 -4.74
C ILE A 21 -2.39 -7.04 -5.93
N GLY A 22 -2.89 -6.49 -7.03
CA GLY A 22 -2.13 -6.28 -8.26
C GLY A 22 -2.02 -7.54 -9.13
N ARG A 23 -2.99 -7.74 -10.03
CA ARG A 23 -2.97 -8.84 -11.00
C ARG A 23 -2.43 -8.35 -12.34
N LEU A 24 -1.88 -9.28 -13.13
CA LEU A 24 -1.35 -9.00 -14.47
C LEU A 24 -2.46 -8.74 -15.49
N HIS A 25 -3.70 -9.17 -15.21
CA HIS A 25 -4.87 -8.84 -16.00
C HIS A 25 -5.93 -8.16 -15.14
N VAL A 26 -6.83 -7.44 -15.82
CA VAL A 26 -8.01 -6.84 -15.20
C VAL A 26 -9.12 -7.89 -15.17
N GLU A 27 -9.73 -8.07 -13.99
CA GLU A 27 -10.86 -8.99 -13.81
C GLU A 27 -12.15 -8.41 -14.39
N GLN A 28 -13.07 -9.27 -14.81
CA GLN A 28 -14.40 -8.83 -15.25
C GLN A 28 -15.19 -8.10 -14.14
N SER A 29 -14.91 -8.42 -12.88
CA SER A 29 -15.50 -7.74 -11.72
C SER A 29 -14.89 -6.37 -11.42
N PHE A 30 -13.79 -5.99 -12.09
CA PHE A 30 -13.19 -4.67 -11.89
C PHE A 30 -13.95 -3.63 -12.70
N TRP A 31 -14.58 -2.68 -12.00
CA TRP A 31 -15.27 -1.57 -12.63
C TRP A 31 -14.43 -0.28 -12.49
N PRO A 32 -13.75 0.18 -13.55
CA PRO A 32 -12.88 1.37 -13.45
C PRO A 32 -13.64 2.66 -13.13
N ALA A 33 -14.90 2.75 -13.56
CA ALA A 33 -15.71 3.97 -13.47
C ALA A 33 -16.04 4.39 -12.03
N VAL A 34 -15.94 3.48 -11.04
CA VAL A 34 -16.18 3.81 -9.63
C VAL A 34 -14.91 4.23 -8.88
N ILE A 35 -13.77 4.31 -9.57
CA ILE A 35 -12.47 4.61 -8.96
C ILE A 35 -12.01 6.00 -9.40
N ASP A 36 -12.01 6.95 -8.47
CA ASP A 36 -11.49 8.29 -8.76
C ASP A 36 -9.96 8.30 -8.91
N HIS A 37 -9.27 7.52 -8.07
CA HIS A 37 -7.81 7.57 -7.96
C HIS A 37 -7.18 6.20 -7.75
N MET A 38 -6.08 5.97 -8.47
CA MET A 38 -5.20 4.82 -8.28
C MET A 38 -3.85 5.28 -7.74
N ILE A 39 -3.38 4.67 -6.65
CA ILE A 39 -2.11 4.99 -6.01
C ILE A 39 -1.18 3.80 -6.13
N ARG A 40 -0.05 3.98 -6.82
CA ARG A 40 1.04 3.00 -6.79
C ARG A 40 1.82 3.17 -5.49
N VAL A 41 1.98 2.07 -4.75
CA VAL A 41 2.71 2.05 -3.48
C VAL A 41 3.95 1.19 -3.63
N PRO A 42 5.15 1.69 -3.28
CA PRO A 42 6.36 0.87 -3.25
C PRO A 42 6.23 -0.27 -2.24
N GLU A 43 6.69 -1.46 -2.59
CA GLU A 43 6.63 -2.65 -1.72
C GLU A 43 7.23 -2.40 -0.33
N LYS A 44 8.41 -1.78 -0.26
CA LYS A 44 9.07 -1.43 1.02
C LYS A 44 8.22 -0.48 1.87
N ALA A 45 7.42 0.38 1.25
CA ALA A 45 6.52 1.28 1.94
C ALA A 45 5.29 0.55 2.49
N SER A 46 4.73 -0.40 1.73
CA SER A 46 3.65 -1.29 2.17
C SER A 46 4.07 -2.14 3.37
N LEU A 47 5.26 -2.77 3.29
CA LEU A 47 5.82 -3.55 4.38
C LEU A 47 6.08 -2.68 5.61
N ALA A 48 6.70 -1.52 5.45
CA ALA A 48 6.87 -0.59 6.57
C ALA A 48 5.53 -0.17 7.21
N ALA A 49 4.51 0.07 6.40
CA ALA A 49 3.17 0.40 6.89
C ALA A 49 2.53 -0.75 7.68
N MET A 50 2.70 -1.99 7.20
CA MET A 50 2.25 -3.20 7.91
C MET A 50 2.90 -3.33 9.30
N HIS A 51 4.17 -2.91 9.46
CA HIS A 51 4.87 -2.93 10.75
C HIS A 51 4.50 -1.78 11.68
N VAL A 52 4.11 -0.62 11.12
CA VAL A 52 3.76 0.58 11.90
C VAL A 52 2.29 0.60 12.32
N SER A 53 1.38 0.08 11.48
CA SER A 53 -0.06 0.13 11.73
C SER A 53 -0.51 -0.54 13.04
N PRO A 54 0.03 -1.69 13.49
CA PRO A 54 -0.43 -2.34 14.71
C PRO A 54 -0.17 -1.51 15.97
N LYS A 55 0.87 -0.64 15.95
CA LYS A 55 1.18 0.28 17.05
C LYS A 55 0.11 1.37 17.24
N ARG A 56 -0.77 1.57 16.27
CA ARG A 56 -1.81 2.62 16.29
C ARG A 56 -3.24 2.08 16.14
N ILE A 57 -3.41 0.94 15.47
CA ILE A 57 -4.71 0.37 15.09
C ILE A 57 -4.96 -0.98 15.81
N PHE A 58 -4.14 -1.32 16.81
CA PHE A 58 -4.29 -2.47 17.73
C PHE A 58 -4.42 -3.87 17.10
N ARG A 59 -4.19 -4.03 15.79
CA ARG A 59 -4.26 -5.34 15.13
C ARG A 59 -3.15 -5.53 14.09
N GLN A 60 -2.49 -6.67 14.16
CA GLN A 60 -1.53 -7.11 13.14
C GLN A 60 -2.29 -7.53 11.87
N ALA A 61 -1.83 -7.06 10.72
CA ALA A 61 -2.47 -7.30 9.42
C ALA A 61 -1.45 -7.72 8.36
N GLY A 62 -1.90 -8.13 7.18
CA GLY A 62 -1.02 -8.43 6.05
C GLY A 62 -0.52 -7.20 5.28
N ASN A 63 0.35 -7.46 4.30
CA ASN A 63 1.00 -6.44 3.47
C ASN A 63 -0.01 -5.63 2.62
N SER A 64 -1.16 -6.21 2.28
CA SER A 64 -2.24 -5.55 1.53
C SER A 64 -2.87 -4.45 2.36
N THR A 65 -3.09 -4.73 3.64
CA THR A 65 -3.52 -3.75 4.63
C THR A 65 -2.48 -2.65 4.80
N GLY A 66 -1.18 -2.99 4.84
CA GLY A 66 -0.09 -2.00 4.84
C GLY A 66 -0.12 -1.09 3.60
N THR A 67 -0.41 -1.65 2.42
CA THR A 67 -0.58 -0.91 1.17
C THR A 67 -1.75 0.08 1.25
N ASN A 68 -2.92 -0.39 1.72
CA ASN A 68 -4.11 0.45 1.92
C ASN A 68 -3.82 1.58 2.92
N PHE A 69 -3.17 1.27 4.04
CA PHE A 69 -2.83 2.24 5.07
C PHE A 69 -1.87 3.31 4.56
N PHE A 70 -0.85 2.93 3.78
CA PHE A 70 0.07 3.87 3.18
C PHE A 70 -0.62 4.81 2.18
N GLY A 71 -1.51 4.25 1.34
CA GLY A 71 -2.34 5.03 0.40
C GLY A 71 -3.23 6.04 1.12
N LEU A 72 -4.00 5.59 2.13
CA LEU A 72 -4.84 6.45 2.97
C LEU A 72 -4.02 7.55 3.62
N ARG A 73 -2.84 7.22 4.18
CA ARG A 73 -1.96 8.22 4.81
C ARG A 73 -1.53 9.29 3.81
N ARG A 74 -1.25 8.93 2.55
CA ARG A 74 -0.89 9.89 1.50
C ARG A 74 -2.04 10.84 1.18
N ILE A 75 -3.27 10.33 1.09
CA ILE A 75 -4.47 11.14 0.89
C ILE A 75 -4.67 12.08 2.09
N ALA A 76 -4.63 11.55 3.31
CA ALA A 76 -4.77 12.33 4.53
C ALA A 76 -3.73 13.47 4.63
N ALA A 77 -2.46 13.21 4.26
CA ALA A 77 -1.42 14.25 4.26
C ALA A 77 -1.77 15.42 3.32
N LYS A 78 -2.41 15.12 2.19
CA LYS A 78 -2.85 16.11 1.22
C LYS A 78 -4.05 16.88 1.72
N MET A 79 -5.06 16.19 2.26
CA MET A 79 -6.25 16.83 2.82
C MET A 79 -5.92 17.78 3.98
N MET A 80 -4.94 17.40 4.82
CA MET A 80 -4.42 18.28 5.87
C MET A 80 -3.73 19.54 5.32
N GLN A 81 -3.00 19.43 4.21
CA GLN A 81 -2.38 20.60 3.56
C GLN A 81 -3.42 21.54 2.95
N GLU A 82 -4.50 20.98 2.41
CA GLU A 82 -5.61 21.72 1.81
C GLU A 82 -6.66 22.18 2.85
N LYS A 83 -6.44 21.89 4.15
CA LYS A 83 -7.34 22.19 5.27
C LYS A 83 -8.77 21.66 5.04
N CYS A 84 -8.89 20.47 4.44
CA CYS A 84 -10.15 19.78 4.26
C CYS A 84 -10.36 18.75 5.38
N GLU A 85 -11.50 18.84 6.07
CA GLU A 85 -11.93 17.82 7.01
C GLU A 85 -12.71 16.71 6.28
N SER A 86 -12.37 15.46 6.58
CA SER A 86 -13.05 14.30 6.01
C SER A 86 -12.87 13.06 6.86
N SER A 87 -13.79 12.12 6.71
CA SER A 87 -13.66 10.77 7.26
C SER A 87 -12.93 9.85 6.28
N PHE A 88 -12.10 8.96 6.82
CA PHE A 88 -11.42 7.92 6.03
C PHE A 88 -11.91 6.54 6.44
N VAL A 89 -12.11 5.68 5.45
CA VAL A 89 -12.44 4.26 5.65
C VAL A 89 -11.37 3.43 4.92
N ALA A 90 -10.89 2.38 5.56
CA ALA A 90 -9.95 1.43 4.97
C ALA A 90 -10.33 0.00 5.34
N LEU A 91 -9.97 -0.94 4.47
CA LEU A 91 -10.16 -2.36 4.69
C LEU A 91 -8.89 -3.01 5.25
N ILE A 92 -9.08 -3.81 6.30
CA ILE A 92 -8.09 -4.79 6.78
C ILE A 92 -8.44 -6.12 6.12
N CYS A 93 -7.56 -6.61 5.27
CA CYS A 93 -7.88 -7.73 4.36
C CYS A 93 -7.63 -9.11 5.00
N ASP A 94 -6.66 -9.21 5.90
CA ASP A 94 -6.20 -10.46 6.49
C ASP A 94 -5.45 -10.25 7.80
N SER A 95 -5.33 -11.32 8.58
CA SER A 95 -4.56 -11.31 9.83
C SER A 95 -3.07 -11.38 9.58
N GLY A 96 -2.29 -10.58 10.33
CA GLY A 96 -0.84 -10.59 10.28
C GLY A 96 -0.20 -11.92 10.73
N ALA A 97 -0.93 -12.75 11.48
CA ALA A 97 -0.44 -14.05 11.96
C ALA A 97 0.01 -14.98 10.81
N ARG A 98 -0.60 -14.85 9.63
CA ARG A 98 -0.20 -15.60 8.42
C ARG A 98 1.23 -15.31 7.96
N TYR A 99 1.79 -14.17 8.34
CA TYR A 99 3.08 -13.67 7.87
C TYR A 99 4.15 -13.63 8.97
N ALA A 100 3.91 -14.30 10.10
CA ALA A 100 4.80 -14.30 11.25
C ALA A 100 6.24 -14.74 10.89
N LEU A 101 6.37 -15.76 10.04
CA LEU A 101 7.67 -16.31 9.63
C LEU A 101 8.29 -15.60 8.41
N THR A 102 7.56 -14.71 7.74
CA THR A 102 8.00 -14.02 6.52
C THR A 102 8.05 -12.51 6.73
N TYR A 103 7.00 -11.77 6.39
CA TYR A 103 7.00 -10.31 6.38
C TYR A 103 7.20 -9.69 7.76
N TYR A 104 6.86 -10.39 8.85
CA TYR A 104 7.14 -9.94 10.22
C TYR A 104 8.51 -10.41 10.76
N ASN A 105 9.19 -11.31 10.05
CA ASN A 105 10.48 -11.84 10.46
C ASN A 105 11.63 -10.96 9.93
N PRO A 106 12.41 -10.30 10.81
CA PRO A 106 13.49 -9.43 10.38
C PRO A 106 14.62 -10.18 9.66
N VAL A 107 14.88 -11.43 10.02
CA VAL A 107 15.90 -12.26 9.35
C VAL A 107 15.48 -12.54 7.91
N TRP A 108 14.24 -12.95 7.71
CA TRP A 108 13.68 -13.18 6.37
C TRP A 108 13.73 -11.93 5.49
N LEU A 109 13.44 -10.75 6.06
CA LEU A 109 13.55 -9.48 5.33
C LEU A 109 14.98 -9.19 4.89
N ILE A 110 15.99 -9.43 5.74
CA ILE A 110 17.40 -9.24 5.43
C ILE A 110 17.84 -10.20 4.32
N GLU A 111 17.51 -11.48 4.45
CA GLU A 111 17.81 -12.52 3.45
C GLU A 111 17.23 -12.19 2.07
N ASN A 112 16.09 -11.49 2.02
CA ASN A 112 15.43 -11.05 0.80
C ASN A 112 15.83 -9.64 0.34
N GLY A 113 16.79 -8.98 1.00
CA GLY A 113 17.27 -7.65 0.64
C GLY A 113 16.24 -6.53 0.86
N LEU A 114 15.26 -6.75 1.74
CA LEU A 114 14.15 -5.84 2.03
C LEU A 114 14.48 -4.95 3.24
N ASN A 115 15.26 -3.88 3.02
CA ASN A 115 15.50 -2.87 4.05
C ASN A 115 14.31 -1.89 4.17
N ILE A 116 13.44 -2.12 5.16
CA ILE A 116 12.24 -1.30 5.42
C ILE A 116 12.44 -0.24 6.52
N ALA A 117 13.55 -0.27 7.26
CA ALA A 117 13.78 0.64 8.38
C ALA A 117 13.71 2.15 8.01
N PRO A 118 14.23 2.61 6.85
CA PRO A 118 14.07 4.01 6.43
C PRO A 118 12.61 4.40 6.19
N TYR A 119 11.81 3.48 5.66
CA TYR A 119 10.39 3.69 5.40
C TYR A 119 9.58 3.73 6.69
N ILE A 120 9.90 2.87 7.67
CA ILE A 120 9.31 2.90 9.01
C ILE A 120 9.52 4.27 9.66
N LYS A 121 10.79 4.73 9.75
CA LYS A 121 11.13 6.03 10.37
C LYS A 121 10.39 7.19 9.71
N ARG A 122 10.27 7.17 8.38
CA ARG A 122 9.59 8.23 7.63
C ARG A 122 8.07 8.18 7.83
N LEU A 123 7.49 6.99 7.89
CA LEU A 123 6.06 6.82 8.12
C LEU A 123 5.66 7.20 9.55
N GLU A 124 6.43 6.79 10.56
CA GLU A 124 6.22 7.19 11.96
C GLU A 124 6.28 8.71 12.10
N ARG A 125 7.35 9.35 11.60
CA ARG A 125 7.45 10.83 11.58
C ARG A 125 6.27 11.48 10.88
N SER A 126 5.82 10.90 9.77
CA SER A 126 4.67 11.41 9.03
C SER A 126 3.40 11.33 9.89
N LEU A 127 3.16 10.21 10.56
CA LEU A 127 2.02 10.05 11.46
C LEU A 127 2.04 11.04 12.63
N ASP A 128 3.22 11.35 13.17
CA ASP A 128 3.36 12.30 14.28
C ASP A 128 3.21 13.77 13.85
N THR A 129 3.72 14.13 12.66
CA THR A 129 3.78 15.53 12.22
C THR A 129 2.65 15.95 11.27
N GLY A 130 1.84 15.01 10.80
CA GLY A 130 0.87 15.25 9.74
C GLY A 130 1.48 15.44 8.34
N LYS A 131 2.81 15.59 8.21
CA LYS A 131 3.48 15.87 6.93
C LYS A 131 4.13 14.60 6.34
N LEU A 132 3.75 14.25 5.11
CA LEU A 132 4.42 13.17 4.36
C LEU A 132 5.43 13.79 3.39
N LYS A 133 6.73 13.64 3.67
CA LYS A 133 7.78 13.95 2.68
C LYS A 133 7.69 12.92 1.55
N ALA A 134 7.70 13.36 0.29
CA ALA A 134 7.62 12.47 -0.87
C ALA A 134 8.64 11.32 -0.71
N LEU A 135 8.17 10.09 -0.90
CA LEU A 135 9.08 8.97 -1.03
C LEU A 135 9.85 9.18 -2.33
N ALA A 136 11.12 9.58 -2.22
CA ALA A 136 12.03 9.45 -3.35
C ALA A 136 11.99 7.97 -3.76
N CYS A 137 11.53 7.70 -4.97
CA CYS A 137 11.67 6.38 -5.54
C CYS A 137 13.15 6.21 -5.88
N ASP A 138 13.73 5.06 -5.50
CA ASP A 138 15.07 4.70 -5.98
C ASP A 138 15.06 4.83 -7.51
N SER A 139 16.10 5.45 -8.05
CA SER A 139 16.25 6.02 -9.40
C SER A 139 16.03 5.06 -10.59
N ARG A 140 15.57 3.83 -10.36
CA ARG A 140 15.20 2.85 -11.39
C ARG A 140 13.70 2.60 -11.53
N SER A 141 12.87 3.14 -10.65
CA SER A 141 11.41 3.14 -10.84
C SER A 141 10.98 4.56 -11.14
N ALA A 142 10.52 4.83 -12.35
CA ALA A 142 9.89 6.11 -12.69
C ALA A 142 8.57 6.24 -11.90
N CYS A 143 8.64 6.70 -10.65
CA CYS A 143 7.48 6.90 -9.79
C CYS A 143 7.36 8.37 -9.37
N ALA A 144 7.73 9.29 -10.25
CA ALA A 144 7.39 10.70 -10.15
C ALA A 144 5.97 10.94 -10.69
N ALA A 145 4.97 10.28 -10.10
CA ALA A 145 3.60 10.78 -10.19
C ALA A 145 3.33 11.50 -8.87
N GLN A 146 3.52 12.82 -8.86
CA GLN A 146 2.78 13.67 -7.94
C GLN A 146 1.31 13.48 -8.30
N ILE A 147 0.64 12.56 -7.61
CA ILE A 147 -0.81 12.36 -7.77
C ILE A 147 -1.48 13.66 -7.30
N THR A 148 -1.85 14.51 -8.24
CA THR A 148 -2.81 15.59 -8.00
C THR A 148 -4.18 14.94 -7.91
N ILE A 149 -4.57 14.54 -6.70
CA ILE A 149 -5.94 14.15 -6.34
C ILE A 149 -6.77 15.45 -6.29
N PRO A 150 -7.58 15.85 -7.29
CA PRO A 150 -8.54 16.93 -7.11
C PRO A 150 -9.49 16.54 -5.98
N LEU A 151 -9.36 17.16 -4.81
CA LEU A 151 -10.33 16.95 -3.74
C LEU A 151 -11.65 17.61 -4.19
N ARG A 152 -12.70 16.82 -4.42
CA ARG A 152 -14.05 17.38 -4.51
C ARG A 152 -14.39 17.97 -3.14
N LYS A 153 -14.50 19.29 -3.06
CA LYS A 153 -15.13 19.94 -1.91
C LYS A 153 -16.55 19.39 -1.82
N GLY A 154 -16.93 18.84 -0.67
CA GLY A 154 -18.24 18.20 -0.49
C GLY A 154 -19.36 19.15 -0.90
N SER A 155 -19.98 18.88 -2.05
CA SER A 155 -21.30 19.43 -2.37
C SER A 155 -22.31 18.60 -1.58
N SER A 156 -23.03 19.25 -0.67
CA SER A 156 -24.14 18.70 0.11
C SER A 156 -25.34 18.36 -0.78
N GLY A 157 -25.18 17.44 -1.72
CA GLY A 157 -26.23 17.08 -2.68
C GLY A 157 -25.82 15.88 -3.51
N TRP A 158 -26.08 14.67 -3.01
CA TRP A 158 -26.26 13.51 -3.87
C TRP A 158 -27.60 13.71 -4.60
N ASN A 159 -27.58 14.40 -5.73
CA ASN A 159 -28.78 14.56 -6.54
C ASN A 159 -29.02 13.24 -7.30
N THR A 160 -29.94 12.41 -6.80
CA THR A 160 -30.46 11.24 -7.51
C THR A 160 -31.44 11.72 -8.57
N SER A 161 -30.96 12.21 -9.70
CA SER A 161 -31.82 12.57 -10.83
C SER A 161 -31.07 12.44 -12.14
N SER A 162 -31.12 11.24 -12.72
CA SER A 162 -31.28 10.98 -14.16
C SER A 162 -30.74 9.58 -14.50
N ALA A 163 -31.45 8.54 -14.04
CA ALA A 163 -31.37 7.21 -14.62
C ALA A 163 -32.57 7.06 -15.56
N THR A 164 -32.54 7.76 -16.69
CA THR A 164 -33.45 7.57 -17.83
C THR A 164 -32.72 8.06 -19.07
N ASP A 165 -31.99 7.15 -19.71
CA ASP A 165 -31.94 6.99 -21.17
C ASP A 165 -30.76 6.10 -21.54
N MET A 166 -31.03 4.81 -21.72
CA MET A 166 -30.32 3.92 -22.64
C MET A 166 -31.27 2.78 -23.00
N THR A 167 -32.14 3.03 -23.97
CA THR A 167 -32.61 2.00 -24.92
C THR A 167 -31.70 2.01 -26.12
#